data_AF-A0A5K1BRX1-F1
#
_entry.id   AF-A0A5K1BRX1-F1
#
_cell.length_a   1.000
_cell.length_b   1.000
_cell.length_c   1.000
_cell.angle_alpha   90.00
_cell.angle_beta   90.00
_cell.angle_gamma   90.00
#
_symmetry.space_group_name_H-M   'P 1'
#
loop_
_entity.id
_entity.type
_entity.pdbx_description
1 polymer ?
#
loop_
_entity_poly.entity_id
_entity_poly.type
_entity_poly.pdbx_seq_one_letter_code
_entity_poly.pdbx_strand_id
1 'polypeptide(L)'
;GPGENGGSRVEDGKTDREMEMWELMEEMTNNIDGEQEKVLADILSLNAHTEYLQRHGLAGNTDRESFKTRLPVVSYEDIRPDIQRIADGDRSPILFALPLSHFIC
;
A
#
# COMPACT_ATOMS: atom_id res chain seq x y z
N GLY A 1 6.34 12.47 62.43
CA GLY A 1 5.99 11.35 61.54
C GLY A 1 5.39 11.93 60.29
N PRO A 2 5.76 11.43 59.10
CA PRO A 2 5.51 12.09 57.83
C PRO A 2 4.07 11.85 57.37
N GLY A 3 3.44 12.89 56.83
CA GLY A 3 2.25 12.79 56.01
C GLY A 3 2.63 13.24 54.61
N GLU A 4 2.71 12.27 53.72
CA GLU A 4 2.92 12.45 52.28
C GLU A 4 1.81 13.32 51.70
N ASN A 5 2.16 14.28 50.84
CA ASN A 5 1.40 14.47 49.62
C ASN A 5 2.28 15.10 48.55
N GLY A 6 3.18 14.27 48.01
CA GLY A 6 3.72 14.51 46.68
C GLY A 6 2.59 14.28 45.68
N GLY A 7 1.83 15.34 45.41
CA GLY A 7 0.93 15.37 44.26
C GLY A 7 1.78 15.20 43.02
N SER A 8 1.89 13.96 42.53
CA SER A 8 2.44 13.68 41.21
C SER A 8 1.49 14.34 40.21
N ARG A 9 1.91 15.50 39.72
CA ARG A 9 1.35 16.11 38.52
C ARG A 9 1.67 15.12 37.39
N VAL A 10 0.67 14.35 36.98
CA VAL A 10 0.74 13.60 35.73
C VAL A 10 0.92 14.67 34.65
N GLU A 11 2.16 14.83 34.19
CA GLU A 11 2.41 15.62 32.99
C GLU A 11 1.81 14.82 31.84
N ASP A 12 0.70 15.31 31.32
CA ASP A 12 0.09 14.88 30.07
C ASP A 12 1.07 15.24 28.94
N GLY A 13 2.11 14.42 28.82
CA GLY A 13 3.21 14.58 27.88
C GLY A 13 2.97 13.71 26.66
N LYS A 14 1.94 14.02 25.87
CA LYS A 14 1.92 13.57 24.47
C LYS A 14 2.84 14.49 23.69
N THR A 15 3.88 13.93 23.11
CA THR A 15 4.73 14.66 22.16
C THR A 15 3.90 15.04 20.93
N ASP A 16 4.22 16.16 20.27
CA ASP A 16 3.51 16.59 19.05
C ASP A 16 3.46 15.48 17.99
N ARG A 17 4.54 14.70 17.86
CA ARG A 17 4.60 13.54 16.96
C ARG A 17 3.65 12.41 17.34
N GLU A 18 3.47 12.15 18.63
CA GLU A 18 2.48 11.16 19.06
C GLU A 18 1.09 11.66 18.70
N MET A 19 0.79 12.93 18.93
CA MET A 19 -0.50 13.53 18.58
C MET A 19 -0.79 13.43 17.07
N GLU A 20 0.17 13.81 16.23
CA GLU A 20 0.09 13.65 14.77
C GLU A 20 -0.13 12.18 14.34
N MET A 21 0.58 11.24 14.96
CA MET A 21 0.40 9.81 14.68
C MET A 21 -0.99 9.32 15.10
N TRP A 22 -1.49 9.76 16.25
CA TRP A 22 -2.84 9.42 16.71
C TRP A 22 -3.91 9.96 15.77
N GLU A 23 -3.79 11.22 15.34
CA GLU A 23 -4.70 11.84 14.37
C GLU A 23 -4.69 11.10 13.03
N LEU A 24 -3.52 10.73 12.53
CA LEU A 24 -3.38 9.95 11.30
C LEU A 24 -4.03 8.56 11.43
N MET A 25 -3.86 7.87 12.56
CA MET A 25 -4.52 6.58 12.79
C MET A 25 -6.03 6.71 12.81
N GLU A 26 -6.56 7.75 13.47
CA GLU A 26 -8.00 8.03 13.53
C GLU A 26 -8.56 8.34 12.13
N GLU A 27 -7.87 9.18 11.35
CA GLU A 27 -8.24 9.49 9.97
C GLU A 27 -8.28 8.21 9.10
N MET A 28 -7.23 7.39 9.14
CA MET A 28 -7.15 6.15 8.34
C MET A 28 -8.18 5.10 8.75
N THR A 29 -8.61 5.07 10.02
CA THR A 29 -9.53 4.06 10.54
C THR A 29 -11.00 4.48 10.50
N ASN A 30 -11.29 5.78 10.43
CA ASN A 30 -12.66 6.30 10.32
C ASN A 30 -13.26 6.13 8.91
N ASN A 31 -12.45 6.03 7.86
CA ASN A 31 -12.91 5.86 6.47
C ASN A 31 -12.15 4.75 5.71
N ILE A 32 -12.13 3.54 6.26
CA ILE A 32 -11.36 2.42 5.69
C ILE A 32 -11.75 2.14 4.24
N ASP A 33 -13.04 2.16 3.90
CA ASP A 33 -13.49 1.80 2.54
C ASP A 33 -13.02 2.81 1.48
N GLY A 34 -13.15 4.10 1.77
CA GLY A 34 -12.69 5.17 0.88
C GLY A 34 -11.18 5.22 0.74
N GLU A 35 -10.44 5.03 1.84
CA GLU A 35 -8.97 4.99 1.80
C GLU A 35 -8.46 3.78 1.01
N GLN A 36 -9.06 2.60 1.18
CA GLN A 36 -8.69 1.42 0.39
C GLN A 36 -9.04 1.57 -1.10
N GLU A 37 -10.15 2.24 -1.43
CA GLU A 37 -10.50 2.54 -2.82
C GLU A 37 -9.50 3.49 -3.47
N LYS A 38 -9.07 4.52 -2.75
CA LYS A 38 -8.04 5.47 -3.21
C LYS A 38 -6.69 4.77 -3.43
N VAL A 39 -6.24 3.95 -2.48
CA VAL A 39 -5.00 3.17 -2.61
C VAL A 39 -5.05 2.25 -3.84
N LEU A 40 -6.17 1.57 -4.06
CA LEU A 40 -6.36 0.73 -5.25
C LEU A 40 -6.26 1.58 -6.54
N ALA A 41 -6.96 2.71 -6.60
CA ALA A 41 -6.95 3.59 -7.76
C ALA A 41 -5.55 4.13 -8.06
N ASP A 42 -4.77 4.49 -7.04
CA ASP A 42 -3.39 4.98 -7.19
C ASP A 42 -2.45 3.88 -7.73
N ILE A 43 -2.55 2.65 -7.19
CA ILE A 43 -1.78 1.49 -7.68
C ILE A 43 -2.10 1.21 -9.15
N LEU A 44 -3.39 1.19 -9.52
CA LEU A 44 -3.82 0.91 -10.88
C LEU A 44 -3.44 2.01 -11.86
N SER A 45 -3.54 3.28 -11.44
CA SER A 45 -3.14 4.43 -12.25
C SER A 45 -1.65 4.43 -12.54
N LEU A 46 -0.83 4.20 -11.50
CA LEU A 46 0.62 4.15 -11.65
C LEU A 46 1.05 3.03 -12.60
N ASN A 47 0.41 1.86 -12.51
CA ASN A 47 0.79 0.67 -13.27
C ASN A 47 -0.03 0.46 -14.56
N ALA A 48 -0.83 1.44 -14.99
CA ALA A 48 -1.77 1.30 -16.10
C ALA A 48 -1.13 0.81 -17.41
N HIS A 49 0.15 1.12 -17.62
CA HIS A 49 0.91 0.76 -18.81
C HIS A 49 1.79 -0.48 -18.65
N THR A 50 1.65 -1.21 -17.55
CA THR A 50 2.40 -2.46 -17.34
C THR A 50 1.85 -3.60 -18.19
N GLU A 51 2.72 -4.51 -18.62
CA GLU A 51 2.33 -5.69 -19.40
C GLU A 51 1.29 -6.54 -18.65
N TYR A 52 1.40 -6.64 -17.31
CA TYR A 52 0.45 -7.39 -16.48
C TYR A 52 -0.95 -6.79 -16.47
N LEU A 53 -1.10 -5.46 -16.40
CA LEU A 53 -2.43 -4.86 -16.47
C LEU A 53 -2.99 -4.86 -17.89
N GLN A 54 -2.12 -4.74 -18.91
CA GLN A 54 -2.54 -4.81 -20.32
C GLN A 54 -3.02 -6.22 -20.70
N ARG A 55 -2.30 -7.28 -20.30
CA ARG A 55 -2.67 -8.66 -20.65
C ARG A 55 -4.03 -9.09 -20.09
N HIS A 56 -4.43 -8.52 -18.95
CA HIS A 56 -5.73 -8.76 -18.32
C HIS A 56 -6.78 -7.70 -18.71
N GLY A 57 -6.45 -6.80 -19.62
CA GLY A 57 -7.35 -5.78 -20.12
C GLY A 57 -7.80 -4.77 -19.07
N LEU A 58 -7.03 -4.55 -17.99
CA LEU A 58 -7.36 -3.55 -16.97
C LEU A 58 -6.73 -2.18 -17.26
N ALA A 59 -5.81 -2.09 -18.23
CA ALA A 59 -5.12 -0.85 -18.58
C ALA A 59 -6.10 0.33 -18.78
N GLY A 60 -6.01 1.33 -17.90
CA GLY A 60 -6.84 2.55 -17.91
C GLY A 60 -8.05 2.55 -16.97
N ASN A 61 -8.46 1.39 -16.45
CA ASN A 61 -9.51 1.30 -15.43
C ASN A 61 -8.90 1.27 -14.04
N THR A 62 -9.44 2.11 -13.14
CA THR A 62 -8.96 2.27 -11.77
C THR A 62 -10.00 1.91 -10.73
N ASP A 63 -11.21 1.55 -11.16
CA ASP A 63 -12.33 1.24 -10.29
C ASP A 63 -12.28 -0.20 -9.75
N ARG A 64 -12.87 -0.38 -8.57
CA ARG A 64 -12.89 -1.64 -7.83
C ARG A 64 -13.63 -2.77 -8.58
N GLU A 65 -14.67 -2.46 -9.35
CA GLU A 65 -15.48 -3.45 -10.05
C GLU A 65 -14.70 -4.06 -11.22
N SER A 66 -14.08 -3.20 -12.04
CA SER A 66 -13.17 -3.60 -13.11
C SER A 66 -12.02 -4.44 -12.58
N PHE A 67 -11.39 -4.02 -11.49
CA PHE A 67 -10.30 -4.78 -10.85
C PHE A 67 -10.73 -6.20 -10.48
N LYS A 68 -11.85 -6.33 -9.74
CA LYS A 68 -12.36 -7.63 -9.26
C LYS A 68 -12.81 -8.54 -10.40
N THR A 69 -13.31 -7.96 -11.49
CA THR A 69 -13.85 -8.75 -12.61
C THR A 69 -12.76 -9.20 -13.58
N ARG A 70 -11.70 -8.40 -13.75
CA ARG A 70 -10.67 -8.64 -14.78
C ARG A 70 -9.42 -9.31 -14.25
N LEU A 71 -8.99 -9.01 -13.01
CA LEU A 71 -7.77 -9.62 -12.47
C LEU A 71 -8.08 -10.91 -11.75
N PRO A 72 -7.36 -12.00 -12.07
CA PRO A 72 -7.45 -13.23 -11.29
C PRO A 72 -6.75 -13.06 -9.95
N VAL A 73 -7.22 -13.80 -8.95
CA VAL A 73 -6.42 -14.09 -7.75
C VAL A 73 -5.33 -15.07 -8.16
N VAL A 74 -4.07 -14.73 -7.92
CA VAL A 74 -2.89 -15.48 -8.40
C VAL A 74 -2.06 -16.03 -7.25
N SER A 75 -1.34 -17.12 -7.54
CA SER A 75 -0.25 -17.65 -6.72
C SER A 75 1.11 -17.15 -7.22
N TYR A 76 2.18 -17.49 -6.51
CA TYR A 76 3.54 -17.18 -6.95
C TYR A 76 3.88 -17.81 -8.31
N GLU A 77 3.41 -19.04 -8.57
CA GLU A 77 3.70 -19.76 -9.81
C GLU A 77 3.17 -19.03 -11.04
N ASP A 78 2.03 -18.36 -10.92
CA ASP A 78 1.38 -17.65 -12.02
C ASP A 78 2.14 -16.39 -12.46
N ILE A 79 2.93 -15.79 -11.56
CA ILE A 79 3.73 -14.58 -11.81
C ILE A 79 5.24 -14.86 -11.87
N ARG A 80 5.68 -16.07 -11.53
CA ARG A 80 7.07 -16.49 -11.60
C ARG A 80 7.73 -16.21 -12.95
N PRO A 81 7.07 -16.44 -14.12
CA PRO A 81 7.68 -16.12 -15.42
C PRO A 81 7.99 -14.63 -15.60
N ASP A 82 7.11 -13.76 -15.11
CA ASP A 82 7.31 -12.30 -15.15
C ASP A 82 8.47 -11.89 -14.25
N ILE A 83 8.54 -12.47 -13.04
CA ILE A 83 9.63 -12.24 -12.09
C ILE A 83 10.97 -12.69 -12.67
N GLN A 84 11.02 -13.86 -13.33
CA GLN A 84 12.24 -14.38 -13.93
C GLN A 84 12.75 -13.46 -15.05
N ARG A 85 11.87 -12.92 -15.89
CA ARG A 85 12.26 -11.92 -16.91
C ARG A 85 12.93 -10.69 -16.29
N ILE A 86 12.38 -10.18 -15.19
CA ILE A 86 12.96 -9.03 -14.47
C ILE A 86 14.35 -9.39 -13.90
N ALA A 87 14.47 -10.58 -13.32
CA ALA A 87 15.73 -11.09 -12.76
C ALA A 87 16.81 -11.29 -13.84
N ASP A 88 16.42 -11.75 -15.03
CA ASP A 88 17.31 -11.96 -16.19
C ASP A 88 17.76 -10.64 -16.83
N GLY A 89 17.21 -9.50 -16.39
CA GLY A 89 17.65 -8.17 -16.82
C GLY A 89 16.64 -7.41 -17.67
N ASP A 90 15.43 -7.94 -17.92
CA ASP A 90 14.39 -7.18 -18.59
C ASP A 90 14.04 -5.94 -17.76
N ARG A 91 13.93 -4.78 -18.43
CA ARG A 91 13.62 -3.47 -17.83
C ARG A 91 12.33 -2.87 -18.39
N SER A 92 11.60 -3.64 -19.21
CA SER A 92 10.25 -3.30 -19.64
C SER A 92 9.32 -3.23 -18.44
N PRO A 93 8.24 -2.42 -18.49
CA PRO A 93 7.28 -2.31 -17.39
C PRO A 93 6.41 -3.57 -17.30
N ILE A 94 6.96 -4.69 -16.80
CA ILE A 94 6.26 -5.98 -16.78
C ILE A 94 5.18 -5.99 -15.70
N LEU A 95 5.59 -5.86 -14.43
CA LEU A 95 4.71 -5.83 -13.25
C LEU A 95 4.63 -4.43 -12.63
N PHE A 96 5.65 -3.60 -12.84
CA PHE A 96 5.84 -2.33 -12.17
C PHE A 96 6.16 -1.24 -13.20
N ALA A 97 5.56 -0.06 -13.05
CA ALA A 97 5.90 1.10 -13.87
C ALA A 97 7.24 1.73 -13.47
N LEU A 98 7.69 1.52 -12.23
CA LEU A 98 8.95 2.03 -11.70
C LEU A 98 10.00 0.89 -11.66
N PRO A 99 11.29 1.19 -11.84
CA PRO A 99 12.35 0.19 -11.77
C PRO A 99 12.38 -0.58 -10.44
N LEU A 100 12.48 -1.90 -10.51
CA LEU A 100 12.62 -2.76 -9.33
C LEU A 100 14.03 -2.61 -8.73
N SER A 101 14.11 -2.32 -7.43
CA SER A 101 15.38 -2.02 -6.75
C SER A 101 16.04 -3.26 -6.14
N HIS A 102 15.26 -4.16 -5.54
CA HIS A 102 15.76 -5.39 -4.92
C HIS A 102 14.63 -6.43 -4.83
N PHE A 103 15.01 -7.69 -4.70
CA PHE A 103 14.11 -8.78 -4.32
C PHE A 103 14.21 -9.02 -2.81
N ILE A 104 13.07 -9.09 -2.12
CA ILE A 104 13.01 -9.53 -0.73
C ILE A 104 12.82 -11.05 -0.77
N CYS A 105 13.81 -11.78 -0.27
CA CYS A 105 13.92 -13.24 -0.38
C CYS A 105 13.85 -13.87 1.00
#